data_AF-F8NQR9-F1
#
_entry.id   AF-F8NQR9-F1
#
_cell.length_a   1.000
_cell.length_b   1.000
_cell.length_c   1.000
_cell.angle_alpha   90.00
_cell.angle_beta   90.00
_cell.angle_gamma   90.00
#
_symmetry.space_group_name_H-M   'P 1'
#
loop_
_entity.id
_entity.type
_entity.pdbx_description
1 polymer ?
#
loop_
_entity_poly.entity_id
_entity_poly.type
_entity_poly.pdbx_seq_one_letter_code
_entity_poly.pdbx_strand_id
1 'polypeptide(L)' 'MGGALYPDSLVRAHSTFLTQHILGNTHSSSNSSKLSSGHAEEARKAVLSFFKAPPGYTVIFTPNASGALKLVGESYPFV' A
#
# COMPACT_ATOMS: atom_id res chain seq x y z
N MET A 1 3.91 17.68 -14.36
CA MET A 1 2.90 17.03 -13.51
C MET A 1 1.65 16.82 -14.35
N GLY A 2 1.48 15.62 -14.92
CA GLY A 2 0.27 15.24 -15.65
C GLY A 2 -0.54 14.31 -14.77
N GLY A 3 -1.56 14.84 -14.09
CA GLY A 3 -2.51 14.03 -13.34
C GLY A 3 -3.77 13.89 -14.17
N ALA A 4 -4.00 12.70 -14.73
CA ALA A 4 -5.35 12.37 -15.18
C ALA A 4 -6.28 12.40 -13.97
N LEU A 5 -7.52 12.87 -14.15
CA LEU A 5 -8.53 12.76 -13.11
C LEU A 5 -8.72 11.28 -12.75
N TYR A 6 -8.88 11.00 -11.46
CA TYR A 6 -9.25 9.68 -11.01
C TYR A 6 -10.61 9.28 -11.61
N PRO A 7 -10.85 7.99 -11.89
CA PRO A 7 -12.19 7.52 -12.26
C PRO A 7 -13.19 7.75 -11.12
N ASP A 8 -14.40 8.24 -11.45
CA ASP A 8 -15.49 8.43 -10.45
C ASP A 8 -15.82 7.13 -9.69
N SER A 9 -15.80 6.00 -10.38
CA SER A 9 -16.03 4.68 -9.77
C SER A 9 -15.03 4.37 -8.65
N LEU A 10 -13.77 4.77 -8.80
CA LEU A 10 -12.73 4.54 -7.79
C LEU A 10 -13.01 5.37 -6.53
N VAL A 11 -13.42 6.63 -6.70
CA VAL A 11 -13.76 7.50 -5.57
C VAL A 11 -14.96 6.97 -4.80
N ARG A 12 -16.02 6.56 -5.51
CA ARG A 12 -17.22 6.00 -4.87
C ARG A 12 -16.89 4.73 -4.11
N ALA A 13 -16.18 3.79 -4.74
CA ALA A 13 -15.78 2.54 -4.11
C ALA A 13 -14.95 2.79 -2.83
N HIS A 14 -13.98 3.71 -2.88
CA HIS A 14 -13.14 4.01 -1.73
C HIS A 14 -13.90 4.75 -0.62
N SER A 15 -14.78 5.69 -0.98
CA SER A 15 -15.63 6.40 -0.01
C SER A 15 -16.61 5.45 0.70
N THR A 16 -17.26 4.54 -0.03
CA THR A 16 -18.10 3.50 0.56
C THR A 16 -17.29 2.60 1.49
N PHE A 17 -16.09 2.18 1.07
CA PHE A 17 -15.20 1.38 1.92
C PHE A 17 -14.88 2.07 3.25
N LEU A 18 -14.48 3.35 3.22
CA LEU A 18 -14.12 4.11 4.42
C LEU A 18 -15.31 4.40 5.33
N THR A 19 -16.51 4.59 4.79
CA THR A 19 -17.71 4.89 5.60
C THR A 19 -18.33 3.64 6.24
N GLN A 20 -18.01 2.44 5.72
CA GLN A 20 -18.58 1.17 6.21
C GLN A 20 -17.64 0.37 7.11
N HIS A 21 -16.35 0.70 7.15
CA HIS A 21 -15.35 -0.08 7.89
C HIS A 21 -14.58 0.78 8.87
N ILE A 22 -14.44 0.29 10.11
CA ILE A 22 -13.49 0.83 11.08
C ILE A 22 -12.16 0.12 10.84
N LEU A 23 -11.15 0.89 10.46
CA LEU A 23 -9.79 0.42 10.24
C LEU A 23 -8.93 0.77 11.45
N GLY A 24 -8.10 -0.18 11.88
CA GLY A 24 -7.24 -0.05 13.05
C GLY A 24 -5.76 -0.06 12.69
N ASN A 25 -4.94 0.48 13.58
CA ASN A 25 -3.49 0.29 13.52
C ASN A 25 -3.16 -1.19 13.76
N THR A 26 -2.20 -1.71 13.00
CA THR A 26 -1.85 -3.14 12.86
C THR A 26 -1.27 -3.79 14.13
N HIS A 27 -1.12 -3.04 15.22
CA HIS A 27 -0.49 -3.50 16.47
C HIS A 27 -1.48 -4.02 17.53
N SER A 28 -2.78 -3.94 17.27
CA SER A 28 -3.81 -4.47 18.19
C SER A 28 -4.41 -5.77 17.66
N SER A 29 -4.81 -6.71 18.53
CA SER A 29 -5.53 -7.94 18.17
C SER A 29 -7.01 -7.71 17.83
N SER A 30 -7.41 -6.45 17.64
CA SER A 30 -8.78 -6.02 17.36
C SER A 30 -9.25 -6.42 15.95
N ASN A 31 -10.57 -6.48 15.76
CA ASN A 31 -11.15 -6.84 14.46
C ASN A 31 -10.81 -5.81 13.37
N SER A 32 -10.75 -4.53 13.72
CA SER A 32 -10.38 -3.44 12.81
C SER A 32 -8.92 -3.51 12.36
N SER A 33 -8.02 -3.90 13.25
CA SER A 33 -6.60 -4.13 12.93
C SER A 33 -6.39 -5.33 12.00
N LYS A 34 -7.15 -6.41 12.22
CA LYS A 34 -7.12 -7.58 11.32
C LYS A 34 -7.61 -7.24 9.92
N LEU A 35 -8.69 -6.46 9.80
CA LEU A 35 -9.19 -5.97 8.51
C LEU A 35 -8.13 -5.12 7.79
N SER A 36 -7.53 -4.14 8.47
CA SER A 36 -6.44 -3.33 7.90
C SER A 36 -5.28 -4.19 7.40
N SER A 37 -4.86 -5.18 8.20
CA SER A 37 -3.76 -6.08 7.86
C SER A 37 -4.07 -6.94 6.64
N GLY A 38 -5.31 -7.44 6.54
CA GLY A 38 -5.77 -8.20 5.37
C GLY A 38 -5.75 -7.35 4.09
N HIS A 39 -6.27 -6.12 4.14
CA HIS A 39 -6.21 -5.21 2.98
C HIS A 39 -4.78 -4.84 2.59
N ALA A 40 -3.90 -4.61 3.57
CA ALA A 40 -2.50 -4.33 3.30
C ALA A 40 -1.79 -5.52 2.63
N GLU A 41 -2.08 -6.75 3.06
CA GLU A 41 -1.51 -7.96 2.47
C GLU A 41 -1.99 -8.19 1.03
N GLU A 42 -3.29 -8.01 0.78
CA GLU A 42 -3.84 -8.10 -0.59
C GLU A 42 -3.23 -7.03 -1.51
N ALA A 43 -3.03 -5.80 -1.01
CA ALA A 43 -2.33 -4.76 -1.75
C ALA A 43 -0.87 -5.14 -2.08
N ARG A 44 -0.14 -5.75 -1.14
CA ARG A 44 1.23 -6.23 -1.38
C ARG A 44 1.26 -7.28 -2.49
N LYS A 45 0.36 -8.27 -2.43
CA LYS A 45 0.25 -9.32 -3.45
C LYS A 45 -0.08 -8.74 -4.82
N ALA A 46 -1.00 -7.78 -4.90
CA ALA A 46 -1.36 -7.13 -6.16
C ALA A 46 -0.15 -6.41 -6.79
N VAL A 47 0.64 -5.69 -5.99
CA VAL A 47 1.87 -5.02 -6.46
C VAL A 47 2.91 -6.03 -6.94
N LEU A 48 3.20 -7.07 -6.15
CA LEU A 48 4.17 -8.11 -6.54
C LEU A 48 3.74 -8.82 -7.83
N SER A 49 2.44 -9.13 -7.96
CA SER A 49 1.88 -9.74 -9.17
C SER A 49 1.99 -8.82 -10.39
N PHE A 50 1.71 -7.53 -10.23
CA PHE A 50 1.82 -6.55 -11.32
C PHE A 50 3.24 -6.50 -11.89
N PHE A 51 4.26 -6.52 -11.02
CA PHE A 51 5.66 -6.52 -11.41
C PHE A 51 6.22 -7.92 -11.73
N LYS A 52 5.42 -8.98 -11.60
CA LYS A 52 5.87 -10.39 -11.75
C LYS A 52 7.10 -10.69 -10.90
N ALA A 53 7.12 -10.18 -9.68
CA ALA A 53 8.27 -10.29 -8.79
C ALA A 53 8.57 -11.77 -8.45
N PRO A 54 9.85 -12.19 -8.46
CA PRO A 54 10.21 -13.55 -8.08
C PRO A 54 10.07 -13.77 -6.57
N PRO A 55 10.10 -15.02 -6.09
CA PRO A 55 10.02 -15.33 -4.67
C PRO A 55 11.10 -14.62 -3.85
N GLY A 56 10.76 -14.20 -2.63
CA GLY A 56 11.68 -13.51 -1.72
C GLY A 56 11.63 -11.98 -1.77
N TYR A 57 10.89 -11.40 -2.72
CA TYR A 57 10.64 -9.96 -2.76
C TYR A 57 9.50 -9.57 -1.81
N THR A 58 9.58 -8.35 -1.29
CA THR A 58 8.53 -7.74 -0.48
C THR A 58 8.24 -6.32 -0.96
N VAL A 59 7.10 -5.78 -0.56
CA VAL A 59 6.68 -4.42 -0.89
C VAL A 59 6.86 -3.54 0.34
N ILE A 60 7.43 -2.36 0.17
CA ILE A 60 7.48 -1.36 1.24
C ILE A 60 6.65 -0.16 0.78
N PHE A 61 5.56 0.10 1.49
CA PHE A 61 4.73 1.28 1.23
C PHE A 61 5.40 2.51 1.83
N THR A 62 5.60 3.53 1.01
CA THR A 62 6.12 4.84 1.44
C THR A 62 5.06 5.92 1.21
N PRO A 63 5.15 7.07 1.91
CA PRO A 63 4.19 8.16 1.71
C PRO A 63 4.17 8.72 0.28
N ASN A 64 5.31 8.64 -0.43
CA ASN A 64 5.44 9.08 -1.82
C ASN A 64 6.71 8.50 -2.47
N ALA A 65 6.87 8.75 -3.77
CA ALA A 65 8.01 8.30 -4.57
C ALA A 65 9.35 8.84 -4.06
N SER A 66 9.42 10.12 -3.67
CA SER A 66 10.65 10.72 -3.13
C SER A 66 11.10 10.03 -1.84
N GLY A 67 10.16 9.67 -0.97
CA GLY A 67 10.42 8.88 0.24
C GLY A 67 10.95 7.48 -0.09
N ALA A 68 10.45 6.83 -1.13
CA ALA A 68 10.97 5.53 -1.59
C ALA A 68 12.41 5.66 -2.11
N LEU A 69 12.68 6.66 -2.94
CA LEU A 69 14.03 6.90 -3.46
C LEU A 69 15.04 7.19 -2.35
N LYS A 70 14.64 7.94 -1.33
CA LYS A 70 15.48 8.17 -0.14
C LYS A 70 15.87 6.87 0.54
N LEU A 71 14.91 5.98 0.84
CA LEU A 71 15.19 4.69 1.48
C LEU A 71 16.16 3.84 0.66
N VAL A 72 15.98 3.82 -0.68
CA VAL A 72 16.91 3.12 -1.57
C VAL A 72 18.30 3.71 -1.49
N GLY A 73 18.43 5.04 -1.56
CA GLY A 73 19.72 5.71 -1.45
C GLY A 73 20.43 5.45 -0.11
N GLU A 74 19.71 5.51 1.01
CA GLU A 74 20.31 5.26 2.32
C GLU A 74 20.68 3.79 2.57
N SER A 75 20.04 2.86 1.86
CA SER A 75 20.25 1.41 2.03
C SER A 75 21.22 0.80 1.02
N TYR A 76 21.56 1.51 -0.06
CA TYR A 76 22.46 0.99 -1.07
C TYR A 76 23.90 1.06 -0.56
N PRO A 77 24.67 -0.04 -0.60
CA PRO A 77 26.08 0.00 -0.27
C PRO A 77 26.83 0.67 -1.42
N PHE A 78 26.88 2.00 -1.40
CA PHE A 78 27.74 2.79 -2.29
C PHE A 78 29.20 2.63 -1.84
N VAL A 79 29.74 1.44 -2.01
CA VAL A 79 31.18 1.16 -2.02
C VAL A 79 31.75 1.39 -3.40
#